data_AF-A0A2N8MAL2-F1
#
_entry.id   AF-A0A2N8MAL2-F1
#
_cell.length_a   1.000
_cell.length_b   1.000
_cell.length_c   1.000
_cell.angle_alpha   90.00
_cell.angle_beta   90.00
_cell.angle_gamma   90.00
#
_symmetry.space_group_name_H-M   'P 1'
#
loop_
_entity.id
_entity.type
_entity.pdbx_description
1 polymer ?
#
loop_
_entity_poly.entity_id
_entity_poly.type
_entity_poly.pdbx_seq_one_letter_code
_entity_poly.pdbx_strand_id
1 'polypeptide(L)'
;MKFRLIEDQRETFPVRVVCDVMGVSPAGYYAWRGRPESPRKVANRALLTEIRRVHTTHRGRYGAPRIHAALRADGQTASRSRVERLMHHHGIRARTPRRFRVRTTDSHHDLPIAPNRLDQKFAADRSNQVWLADISVPQQAA
;
A
#
# COMPACT_ATOMS: atom_id res chain seq x y z
N MET A 1 -26.76 -1.52 8.68
CA MET A 1 -28.01 -1.05 8.04
C MET A 1 -29.09 -2.09 8.30
N LYS A 2 -30.19 -1.74 8.98
CA LYS A 2 -31.24 -2.70 9.42
C LYS A 2 -31.77 -3.57 8.28
N PHE A 3 -32.10 -2.96 7.12
CA PHE A 3 -32.62 -3.69 5.96
C PHE A 3 -31.66 -4.71 5.35
N ARG A 4 -30.34 -4.50 5.47
CA ARG A 4 -29.36 -5.48 4.96
C ARG A 4 -29.36 -6.75 5.81
N LEU A 5 -29.48 -6.62 7.13
CA LEU A 5 -29.63 -7.77 8.02
C LEU A 5 -30.90 -8.56 7.69
N ILE A 6 -32.01 -7.86 7.43
CA ILE A 6 -33.29 -8.48 7.06
C ILE A 6 -33.13 -9.26 5.74
N GLU A 7 -32.42 -8.70 4.75
CA GLU A 7 -32.12 -9.39 3.49
C GLU A 7 -31.27 -10.65 3.71
N ASP A 8 -30.24 -10.57 4.55
CA ASP A 8 -29.33 -11.69 4.83
C ASP A 8 -30.04 -12.83 5.59
N GLN A 9 -31.12 -12.53 6.33
CA GLN A 9 -31.88 -13.49 7.15
C GLN A 9 -33.21 -13.96 6.52
N ARG A 10 -33.56 -13.46 5.34
CA ARG A 10 -34.89 -13.69 4.72
C ARG A 10 -35.20 -15.15 4.41
N GLU A 11 -34.17 -15.97 4.20
CA GLU A 11 -34.30 -17.41 3.89
C GLU A 11 -34.53 -18.23 5.16
N THR A 12 -34.09 -17.72 6.31
CA THR A 12 -34.18 -18.40 7.61
C THR A 12 -35.45 -18.01 8.36
N PHE A 13 -35.85 -16.74 8.27
CA PHE A 13 -36.97 -16.18 9.03
C PHE A 13 -37.94 -15.39 8.14
N PRO A 14 -39.25 -15.42 8.44
CA PRO A 14 -40.21 -14.57 7.72
C PRO A 14 -39.84 -13.09 7.85
N VAL A 15 -39.77 -12.40 6.71
CA VAL A 15 -39.39 -10.98 6.63
C VAL A 15 -40.17 -10.09 7.60
N ARG A 16 -41.48 -10.33 7.77
CA ARG A 16 -42.32 -9.57 8.71
C ARG A 16 -41.85 -9.69 10.15
N VAL A 17 -41.51 -10.90 10.60
CA VAL A 17 -41.01 -11.15 11.96
C VAL A 17 -39.70 -10.39 12.19
N VAL A 18 -38.77 -10.44 11.23
CA VAL A 18 -37.49 -9.72 11.36
C VAL A 18 -37.70 -8.20 11.29
N CYS A 19 -38.63 -7.72 10.46
CA CYS A 19 -39.00 -6.31 10.42
C CYS A 19 -39.52 -5.81 11.78
N ASP A 20 -40.39 -6.59 12.42
CA ASP A 20 -40.96 -6.27 13.73
C ASP A 20 -39.87 -6.22 14.81
N VAL A 21 -39.00 -7.24 14.87
CA VAL A 21 -37.85 -7.30 15.78
C VAL A 21 -36.89 -6.12 15.58
N MET A 22 -36.68 -5.71 14.32
CA MET A 22 -35.79 -4.60 13.97
C MET A 22 -36.44 -3.22 14.10
N GLY A 23 -37.75 -3.16 14.38
CA GLY A 23 -38.52 -1.91 14.46
C GLY A 23 -38.54 -1.14 13.15
N VAL A 24 -38.78 -1.82 12.02
CA VAL A 24 -38.89 -1.20 10.69
C VAL A 24 -40.15 -1.71 9.96
N SER A 25 -40.67 -0.92 9.01
CA SER A 25 -41.85 -1.34 8.25
C SER A 25 -41.50 -2.33 7.14
N PRO A 26 -42.34 -3.37 6.90
CA PRO A 26 -42.18 -4.26 5.75
C PRO A 26 -42.20 -3.52 4.41
N ALA A 27 -43.06 -2.51 4.27
CA ALA A 27 -43.12 -1.67 3.07
C ALA A 27 -41.79 -0.94 2.82
N GLY A 28 -41.15 -0.41 3.87
CA GLY A 28 -39.83 0.21 3.78
C GLY A 28 -38.73 -0.77 3.36
N TYR A 29 -38.79 -2.01 3.87
CA TYR A 29 -37.88 -3.08 3.44
C TYR A 29 -38.04 -3.41 1.95
N TYR A 30 -39.26 -3.67 1.47
CA TYR A 30 -39.48 -3.99 0.06
C TYR A 30 -39.15 -2.82 -0.87
N ALA A 31 -39.47 -1.59 -0.46
CA ALA A 31 -39.05 -0.39 -1.19
C ALA A 31 -37.52 -0.27 -1.24
N TRP A 32 -36.82 -0.57 -0.15
CA TRP A 32 -35.35 -0.62 -0.14
C TRP A 32 -34.79 -1.74 -1.03
N ARG A 33 -35.41 -2.92 -1.01
CA ARG A 33 -34.99 -4.09 -1.81
C ARG A 33 -35.16 -3.86 -3.30
N GLY A 34 -36.25 -3.19 -3.70
CA GLY A 34 -36.51 -2.83 -5.09
C GLY A 34 -35.77 -1.59 -5.58
N ARG A 35 -35.07 -0.85 -4.72
CA ARG A 35 -34.35 0.36 -5.14
C ARG A 35 -33.18 -0.02 -6.06
N PRO A 36 -33.11 0.56 -7.27
CA PRO A 36 -31.97 0.35 -8.14
C PRO A 36 -30.69 0.93 -7.51
N GLU A 37 -29.55 0.43 -7.96
CA GLU A 37 -28.27 0.95 -7.52
C GLU A 37 -28.15 2.44 -7.87
N SER A 38 -27.76 3.27 -6.90
CA SER A 38 -27.68 4.70 -7.14
C SER A 38 -26.63 5.02 -8.23
N PRO A 39 -26.82 6.08 -9.04
CA PRO A 39 -25.87 6.47 -10.08
C PRO A 39 -24.43 6.62 -9.56
N ARG A 40 -24.29 7.12 -8.31
CA ARG A 40 -23.00 7.23 -7.62
C ARG A 40 -22.34 5.87 -7.36
N LYS A 41 -23.11 4.86 -6.96
CA LYS A 41 -22.60 3.51 -6.75
C LYS A 41 -22.18 2.86 -8.08
N VAL A 42 -23.01 2.99 -9.12
CA VAL A 42 -22.66 2.54 -10.49
C VAL A 42 -21.36 3.18 -10.96
N ALA A 43 -21.23 4.50 -10.84
CA ALA A 43 -20.02 5.21 -11.22
C ALA A 43 -18.79 4.81 -10.37
N ASN A 44 -18.97 4.52 -9.08
CA ASN A 44 -17.89 4.01 -8.23
C ASN A 44 -17.46 2.59 -8.64
N ARG A 45 -18.40 1.74 -9.04
CA ARG A 45 -18.11 0.39 -9.53
C ARG A 45 -17.31 0.44 -10.83
N ALA A 46 -17.71 1.29 -11.78
CA ALA A 46 -16.96 1.53 -13.01
C ALA A 46 -15.54 2.05 -12.73
N LEU A 47 -15.42 3.06 -11.87
CA LEU A 47 -14.10 3.60 -11.48
C LEU A 47 -13.23 2.55 -10.76
N LEU A 48 -13.82 1.69 -9.93
CA LEU A 48 -13.10 0.62 -9.25
C LEU A 48 -12.51 -0.39 -10.24
N THR A 49 -13.24 -0.72 -11.32
CA THR A 49 -12.73 -1.57 -12.40
C THR A 49 -11.47 -0.97 -13.01
N GLU A 50 -11.48 0.32 -13.33
CA GLU A 50 -10.30 1.02 -13.86
C GLU A 50 -9.14 1.08 -12.86
N ILE A 51 -9.42 1.35 -11.58
CA ILE A 51 -8.41 1.31 -10.51
C ILE A 51 -7.73 -0.07 -10.47
N ARG A 52 -8.51 -1.16 -10.55
CA ARG A 52 -7.98 -2.53 -10.54
C ARG A 52 -7.17 -2.84 -11.79
N ARG A 53 -7.62 -2.37 -12.97
CA ARG A 53 -6.88 -2.50 -14.22
C ARG A 53 -5.48 -1.87 -14.08
N VAL A 54 -5.42 -0.59 -13.73
CA VAL A 54 -4.16 0.15 -13.55
C VAL A 54 -3.28 -0.49 -12.47
N HIS A 55 -3.84 -0.85 -11.31
CA HIS A 55 -3.09 -1.50 -10.23
C HIS A 55 -2.45 -2.81 -10.69
N THR A 56 -3.20 -3.63 -11.43
CA THR A 56 -2.72 -4.92 -11.95
C THR A 56 -1.67 -4.74 -13.03
N THR A 57 -1.87 -3.81 -13.98
CA THR A 57 -0.89 -3.46 -15.02
C THR A 57 0.47 -3.09 -14.42
N HIS A 58 0.48 -2.37 -13.29
CA HIS A 58 1.71 -2.00 -12.59
C HIS A 58 2.17 -3.01 -11.53
N ARG A 59 1.63 -4.25 -11.56
CA ARG A 59 1.98 -5.36 -10.65
C ARG A 59 1.77 -5.01 -9.17
N GLY A 60 0.79 -4.16 -8.90
CA GLY A 60 0.43 -3.67 -7.58
C GLY A 60 1.40 -2.66 -6.96
N ARG A 61 2.42 -2.17 -7.68
CA ARG A 61 3.40 -1.21 -7.16
C ARG A 61 2.82 0.18 -6.93
N TYR A 62 1.73 0.53 -7.62
CA TYR A 62 1.18 1.88 -7.58
C TYR A 62 0.22 2.04 -6.40
N GLY A 63 0.46 3.09 -5.61
CA GLY A 63 -0.49 3.59 -4.62
C GLY A 63 -1.44 4.63 -5.21
N ALA A 64 -2.35 5.13 -4.38
CA ALA A 64 -3.41 6.04 -4.82
C ALA A 64 -2.93 7.28 -5.60
N PRO A 65 -1.80 7.95 -5.24
CA PRO A 65 -1.31 9.08 -6.02
C PRO A 65 -0.94 8.71 -7.46
N ARG A 66 -0.26 7.58 -7.65
CA ARG A 66 0.18 7.11 -8.97
C ARG A 66 -0.96 6.53 -9.78
N ILE A 67 -1.90 5.83 -9.13
CA ILE A 67 -3.12 5.36 -9.79
C ILE A 67 -3.96 6.54 -10.26
N HIS A 68 -4.17 7.55 -9.42
CA HIS A 68 -4.89 8.76 -9.80
C HIS A 68 -4.24 9.45 -11.01
N ALA A 69 -2.91 9.60 -11.02
CA ALA A 69 -2.20 10.18 -12.16
C ALA A 69 -2.39 9.37 -13.45
N ALA A 70 -2.28 8.04 -13.40
CA ALA A 70 -2.51 7.17 -14.54
C ALA A 70 -3.95 7.24 -15.05
N LEU A 71 -4.94 7.16 -14.16
CA LEU A 71 -6.36 7.33 -14.52
C LEU A 71 -6.62 8.70 -15.15
N ARG A 72 -5.96 9.74 -14.65
CA ARG A 72 -6.07 11.11 -15.20
C ARG A 72 -5.50 11.21 -16.61
N ALA A 73 -4.40 10.52 -16.89
CA ALA A 73 -3.80 10.41 -18.22
C ALA A 73 -4.71 9.65 -19.19
N ASP A 74 -5.42 8.63 -18.69
CA ASP A 74 -6.45 7.88 -19.43
C ASP A 74 -7.79 8.64 -19.57
N GLY A 75 -7.82 9.93 -19.23
CA GLY A 75 -9.00 10.81 -19.39
C GLY A 75 -10.01 10.79 -18.23
N GLN A 76 -9.80 10.02 -17.17
CA GLN A 76 -10.73 9.95 -16.04
C GLN A 76 -10.70 11.21 -15.17
N THR A 77 -11.88 11.71 -14.78
CA THR A 77 -12.04 12.97 -14.02
C THR A 77 -12.23 12.77 -12.51
N ALA A 78 -12.05 11.56 -12.00
CA ALA A 78 -12.24 11.27 -10.59
C ALA A 78 -11.19 11.99 -9.70
N SER A 79 -11.64 12.58 -8.59
CA SER A 79 -10.74 13.23 -7.63
C SER A 79 -9.83 12.21 -6.92
N ARG A 80 -8.65 12.65 -6.51
CA ARG A 80 -7.68 11.83 -5.76
C ARG A 80 -8.31 11.18 -4.52
N SER A 81 -9.05 11.96 -3.72
CA SER A 81 -9.72 11.45 -2.51
C SER A 81 -10.78 10.38 -2.81
N ARG A 82 -11.45 10.46 -3.98
CA ARG A 82 -12.38 9.41 -4.41
C ARG A 82 -11.65 8.11 -4.72
N VAL A 83 -10.50 8.19 -5.40
CA VAL A 83 -9.62 7.04 -5.70
C VAL A 83 -9.09 6.43 -4.40
N GLU A 84 -8.53 7.25 -3.52
CA GLU A 84 -8.02 6.83 -2.20
C GLU A 84 -9.07 6.09 -1.38
N ARG A 85 -10.29 6.66 -1.27
CA ARG A 85 -11.40 6.05 -0.54
C ARG A 85 -11.81 4.70 -1.11
N LEU A 86 -11.89 4.57 -2.44
CA LEU A 86 -12.23 3.30 -3.10
C LEU A 86 -11.13 2.26 -2.91
N MET A 87 -9.87 2.65 -3.09
CA MET A 87 -8.74 1.76 -2.83
C MET A 87 -8.74 1.25 -1.40
N HIS A 88 -8.94 2.14 -0.42
CA HIS A 88 -8.99 1.77 0.98
C HIS A 88 -10.14 0.79 1.29
N HIS A 89 -11.36 1.10 0.83
CA HIS A 89 -12.54 0.25 1.06
C HIS A 89 -12.40 -1.15 0.46
N HIS A 90 -11.64 -1.28 -0.64
CA HIS A 90 -11.43 -2.55 -1.34
C HIS A 90 -10.06 -3.20 -1.05
N GLY A 91 -9.31 -2.71 -0.06
CA GLY A 91 -8.02 -3.31 0.34
C GLY A 91 -6.91 -3.18 -0.71
N ILE A 92 -7.06 -2.31 -1.71
CA ILE A 92 -6.07 -2.11 -2.76
C ILE A 92 -4.95 -1.22 -2.21
N ARG A 93 -3.76 -1.79 -2.06
CA ARG A 93 -2.59 -1.10 -1.50
C ARG A 93 -1.39 -1.24 -2.42
N ALA A 94 -0.49 -0.27 -2.34
CA ALA A 94 0.80 -0.36 -3.02
C ALA A 94 1.63 -1.48 -2.40
N ARG A 95 2.24 -2.30 -3.26
CA ARG A 95 3.27 -3.27 -2.88
C ARG A 95 4.60 -2.54 -2.76
N THR A 96 5.09 -2.43 -1.53
CA THR A 96 6.44 -1.94 -1.27
C THR A 96 7.39 -3.14 -1.24
N PRO A 97 8.48 -3.15 -2.02
CA PRO A 97 9.49 -4.19 -1.89
C PRO A 97 10.07 -4.17 -0.47
N ARG A 98 10.45 -5.34 0.06
CA ARG A 98 11.23 -5.40 1.30
C ARG A 98 12.51 -4.59 1.09
N ARG A 99 12.93 -3.84 2.13
CA ARG A 99 14.22 -3.14 2.10
C ARG A 99 15.31 -4.19 1.83
N PHE A 100 15.98 -4.07 0.70
CA PHE A 100 17.15 -4.88 0.38
C PHE A 100 18.30 -4.39 1.25
N ARG A 101 18.78 -5.25 2.17
CA ARG A 101 19.97 -4.95 2.99
C ARG A 101 21.16 -5.58 2.28
N VAL A 102 21.95 -4.75 1.60
CA VAL A 102 23.22 -5.18 1.02
C VAL A 102 24.16 -5.52 2.18
N ARG A 103 24.57 -6.79 2.29
CA ARG A 103 25.67 -7.21 3.16
C ARG A 103 26.91 -7.26 2.28
N THR A 104 27.50 -6.10 2.01
CA THR A 104 28.61 -5.93 1.04
C THR A 104 29.92 -6.55 1.53
N THR A 105 30.01 -6.86 2.82
CA THR A 105 31.21 -7.43 3.43
C THR A 105 30.76 -8.49 4.42
N ASP A 106 31.15 -9.73 4.15
CA ASP A 106 31.14 -10.76 5.17
C ASP A 106 32.48 -10.72 5.89
N SER A 107 32.53 -10.03 7.03
CA SER A 107 33.73 -9.95 7.86
C SER A 107 34.05 -11.28 8.57
N HIS A 108 33.22 -12.31 8.41
CA HIS A 108 33.43 -13.67 8.93
C HIS A 108 33.58 -14.64 7.76
N HIS A 109 34.57 -14.39 6.90
CA HIS A 109 34.92 -15.29 5.82
C HIS A 109 36.19 -16.09 6.15
N ASP A 110 36.31 -17.29 5.59
CA ASP A 110 37.52 -18.12 5.70
C ASP A 110 38.55 -17.83 4.58
N LEU A 111 38.31 -16.79 3.76
CA LEU A 111 39.27 -16.37 2.73
C LEU A 111 40.55 -15.79 3.37
N PRO A 112 41.70 -15.90 2.68
CA PRO A 112 42.97 -15.36 3.18
C PRO A 112 42.89 -13.85 3.46
N ILE A 113 43.10 -13.48 4.72
CA ILE A 113 43.21 -12.08 5.13
C ILE A 113 44.65 -11.63 4.87
N ALA A 114 44.83 -10.56 4.08
CA ALA A 114 46.15 -10.00 3.86
C ALA A 114 46.76 -9.55 5.22
N PRO A 115 48.04 -9.84 5.49
CA PRO A 115 48.64 -9.49 6.77
C PRO A 115 48.67 -7.98 6.96
N ASN A 116 48.30 -7.50 8.15
CA ASN A 116 48.43 -6.10 8.53
C ASN A 116 49.91 -5.74 8.68
N ARG A 117 50.52 -5.22 7.61
CA ARG A 117 51.95 -4.87 7.58
C ARG A 117 52.29 -3.62 8.40
N LEU A 118 51.30 -2.75 8.64
CA LEU A 118 51.52 -1.50 9.36
C LEU A 118 51.41 -1.69 10.87
N ASP A 119 50.45 -2.48 11.35
CA ASP A 119 50.25 -2.77 12.77
C ASP A 119 50.33 -1.52 13.68
N GLN A 120 49.71 -0.43 13.21
CA GLN A 120 49.72 0.91 13.85
C GLN A 120 51.10 1.56 14.02
N LYS A 121 52.15 1.05 13.35
CA LYS A 121 53.47 1.67 13.26
C LYS A 121 53.52 2.61 12.07
N PHE A 122 53.31 3.90 12.34
CA PHE A 122 53.26 4.95 11.32
C PHE A 122 54.58 5.71 11.14
N ALA A 123 55.62 5.35 11.90
CA ALA A 123 56.96 5.90 11.72
C ALA A 123 57.57 5.36 10.42
N ALA A 124 58.10 6.26 9.58
CA ALA A 124 58.77 5.93 8.33
C ALA A 124 60.02 6.78 8.14
N ASP A 125 61.10 6.16 7.66
CA ASP A 125 62.39 6.82 7.48
C ASP A 125 62.45 7.66 6.19
N ARG A 126 61.58 7.35 5.21
CA ARG A 126 61.51 8.05 3.90
C ARG A 126 60.06 8.24 3.45
N SER A 127 59.84 9.25 2.61
CA SER A 127 58.54 9.48 1.96
C SER A 127 58.08 8.26 1.15
N ASN A 128 56.76 8.14 0.95
CA ASN A 128 56.09 7.08 0.17
C ASN A 128 56.20 5.64 0.71
N GLN A 129 56.57 5.45 1.99
CA GLN A 129 56.62 4.11 2.61
C GLN A 129 55.33 3.72 3.36
N VAL A 130 54.60 4.71 3.89
CA VAL A 130 53.32 4.54 4.58
C VAL A 130 52.35 5.57 4.04
N TRP A 131 51.16 5.11 3.63
CA TRP A 131 50.11 5.96 3.08
C TRP A 131 48.88 5.80 3.99
N LEU A 132 48.42 6.89 4.58
CA LEU A 132 47.26 6.92 5.46
C LEU A 132 46.20 7.85 4.88
N ALA A 133 44.96 7.39 4.87
CA ALA A 133 43.79 8.22 4.57
C ALA A 133 42.82 8.07 5.73
N ASP A 134 42.35 9.19 6.28
CA ASP A 134 41.32 9.22 7.29
C ASP A 134 40.05 9.87 6.74
N ILE A 135 38.90 9.45 7.24
CA ILE A 135 37.60 9.99 6.85
C ILE A 135 37.00 10.67 8.09
N SER A 136 37.19 11.98 8.18
CA SER A 136 36.50 12.80 9.18
C SER A 136 35.05 13.01 8.76
N VAL A 137 34.13 12.36 9.47
CA VAL A 137 32.70 12.65 9.31
C VAL A 137 32.39 13.92 10.10
N PRO A 138 31.90 15.00 9.46
CA PRO A 138 31.51 16.21 10.18
C PRO A 138 30.38 15.88 11.15
N GLN A 139 30.59 16.17 12.44
CA GLN A 139 29.52 16.13 13.44
C GLN A 139 28.53 17.26 13.12
N GLN A 140 27.29 16.91 12.81
CA GLN A 140 26.21 17.90 12.74
C GLN A 140 25.87 18.34 14.16
N ALA A 141 26.05 19.64 14.43
CA ALA A 141 25.53 20.27 15.65
C ALA A 141 23.99 20.15 15.66
N ALA A 142 23.46 19.70 16.79
CA ALA A 142 22.02 19.58 17.05
C ALA A 142 21.32 20.93 17.15
#